data_AF-A0A838U141-F1
#
_entry.id   AF-A0A838U141-F1
#
_cell.length_a   1.000
_cell.length_b   1.000
_cell.length_c   1.000
_cell.angle_alpha   90.00
_cell.angle_beta   90.00
_cell.angle_gamma   90.00
#
_symmetry.space_group_name_H-M   'P 1'
#
loop_
_entity.id
_entity.type
_entity.pdbx_description
1 polymer ?
#
loop_
_entity_poly.entity_id
_entity_poly.type
_entity_poly.pdbx_seq_one_letter_code
_entity_poly.pdbx_strand_id
1 'polypeptide(L)'
;MGSLIRTSMLDYNTNIGFNCEIGKSYFAGSTKIAHHNVILDSIIGKNIWFDGYSGTANVLLNRKNIHHQLNGKLADIGRNHFGAV
;
A
#
# COMPACT_ATOMS: atom_id res chain seq x y z
N MET A 1 -19.07 -5.38 -9.04
CA MET A 1 -17.91 -5.69 -8.17
C MET A 1 -17.54 -4.42 -7.41
N GLY A 2 -17.51 -4.48 -6.07
CA GLY A 2 -17.17 -3.33 -5.23
C GLY A 2 -15.68 -3.31 -4.86
N SER A 3 -15.28 -2.32 -4.06
CA SER A 3 -13.93 -2.24 -3.49
C SER A 3 -13.98 -2.53 -1.99
N LEU A 4 -12.95 -3.20 -1.48
CA LEU A 4 -12.83 -3.56 -0.07
C LEU A 4 -11.76 -2.68 0.59
N ILE A 5 -12.16 -1.91 1.60
CA ILE A 5 -11.25 -1.08 2.38
C ILE A 5 -11.27 -1.58 3.82
N ARG A 6 -10.11 -1.98 4.35
CA ARG A 6 -9.95 -2.51 5.71
C ARG A 6 -8.91 -1.69 6.45
N THR A 7 -9.17 -1.39 7.73
CA THR A 7 -8.22 -0.79 8.70
C THR A 7 -7.24 0.21 8.08
N SER A 8 -7.73 1.11 7.24
CA SER A 8 -6.90 2.04 6.46
C SER A 8 -7.28 3.47 6.78
N MET A 9 -6.32 4.37 6.59
CA MET A 9 -6.53 5.81 6.70
C MET A 9 -6.42 6.42 5.31
N LEU A 10 -7.50 7.04 4.86
CA LEU A 10 -7.55 7.75 3.58
C LEU A 10 -7.68 9.24 3.89
N ASP A 11 -6.61 10.00 3.64
CA ASP A 11 -6.65 11.46 3.78
C ASP A 11 -7.36 12.10 2.56
N TYR A 12 -7.52 13.43 2.61
CA TYR A 12 -8.33 14.23 1.70
C TYR A 12 -8.15 13.88 0.22
N ASN A 13 -9.24 13.93 -0.56
CA ASN A 13 -9.21 13.76 -2.01
C ASN A 13 -8.59 12.43 -2.50
N THR A 14 -8.63 11.39 -1.66
CA THR A 14 -8.26 10.02 -2.07
C THR A 14 -9.43 9.33 -2.75
N ASN A 15 -9.26 8.91 -3.99
CA ASN A 15 -10.30 8.26 -4.79
C ASN A 15 -9.95 6.79 -5.01
N ILE A 16 -10.88 5.91 -4.66
CA ILE A 16 -10.77 4.46 -4.88
C ILE A 16 -11.78 4.07 -5.95
N GLY A 17 -11.29 3.68 -7.12
CA GLY A 17 -12.15 3.14 -8.16
C GLY A 17 -12.52 1.67 -7.90
N PHE A 18 -13.00 0.97 -8.92
CA PHE A 18 -13.71 -0.30 -8.73
C PHE A 18 -12.78 -1.51 -8.59
N ASN A 19 -13.27 -2.54 -7.88
CA ASN A 19 -12.59 -3.82 -7.68
C ASN A 19 -11.17 -3.68 -7.08
N CYS A 20 -10.99 -2.74 -6.17
CA CYS A 20 -9.73 -2.58 -5.44
C CYS A 20 -9.80 -3.21 -4.05
N GLU A 21 -8.66 -3.68 -3.55
CA GLU A 21 -8.47 -4.11 -2.17
C GLU A 21 -7.43 -3.20 -1.50
N ILE A 22 -7.84 -2.53 -0.44
CA ILE A 22 -6.99 -1.65 0.37
C ILE A 22 -7.00 -2.17 1.81
N GLY A 23 -5.81 -2.48 2.35
CA GLY A 23 -5.68 -3.07 3.68
C GLY A 23 -4.55 -2.44 4.48
N LYS A 24 -4.82 -2.06 5.73
CA LYS A 24 -3.81 -1.62 6.70
C LYS A 24 -2.84 -0.58 6.13
N SER A 25 -3.35 0.37 5.36
CA SER A 25 -2.54 1.34 4.62
C SER A 25 -2.91 2.77 4.97
N TYR A 26 -1.94 3.67 4.89
CA TYR A 26 -2.11 5.11 5.07
C TYR A 26 -1.92 5.82 3.75
N PHE A 27 -2.83 6.73 3.40
CA PHE A 27 -2.75 7.56 2.20
C PHE A 27 -2.73 9.02 2.61
N ALA A 28 -1.67 9.74 2.25
CA ALA A 28 -1.44 11.14 2.67
C ALA A 28 -2.30 12.18 1.92
N GLY A 29 -3.12 11.76 0.97
CA GLY A 29 -4.13 12.58 0.30
C GLY A 29 -3.85 12.86 -1.18
N SER A 30 -4.89 13.23 -1.90
CA SER A 30 -4.90 13.48 -3.35
C SER A 30 -4.41 12.28 -4.19
N THR A 31 -4.65 11.06 -3.69
CA THR A 31 -4.27 9.83 -4.39
C THR A 31 -5.42 9.31 -5.26
N LYS A 32 -5.10 8.85 -6.46
CA LYS A 32 -6.06 8.21 -7.38
C LYS A 32 -5.71 6.74 -7.54
N ILE A 33 -6.65 5.86 -7.23
CA ILE A 33 -6.52 4.42 -7.42
C ILE A 33 -7.56 4.01 -8.46
N ALA A 34 -7.11 3.56 -9.63
CA ALA A 34 -7.97 3.32 -10.78
C ALA A 34 -8.87 2.08 -10.61
N HIS A 35 -8.38 0.87 -10.90
CA HIS A 35 -9.20 -0.34 -10.81
C HIS A 35 -8.34 -1.59 -10.64
N HIS A 36 -8.90 -2.64 -10.04
CA HIS A 36 -8.20 -3.92 -9.87
C HIS A 36 -6.89 -3.83 -9.07
N ASN A 37 -6.76 -2.83 -8.19
CA ASN A 37 -5.54 -2.61 -7.42
C ASN A 37 -5.56 -3.31 -6.06
N VAL A 38 -4.39 -3.74 -5.59
CA VAL A 38 -4.21 -4.37 -4.25
C VAL A 38 -3.12 -3.65 -3.48
N ILE A 39 -3.51 -2.81 -2.51
CA ILE A 39 -2.58 -2.00 -1.71
C ILE A 39 -2.67 -2.42 -0.24
N LEU A 40 -1.59 -3.00 0.29
CA LEU A 40 -1.56 -3.68 1.59
C LEU A 40 -0.36 -3.22 2.41
N ASP A 41 -0.57 -2.97 3.72
CA ASP A 41 0.48 -2.61 4.69
C ASP A 41 1.42 -1.48 4.22
N SER A 42 0.89 -0.49 3.50
CA SER A 42 1.67 0.52 2.77
C SER A 42 1.45 1.94 3.30
N ILE A 43 2.42 2.82 3.04
CA ILE A 43 2.33 4.27 3.28
C ILE A 43 2.43 4.95 1.92
N ILE A 44 1.35 5.56 1.47
CA ILE A 44 1.29 6.23 0.17
C ILE A 44 1.37 7.73 0.38
N GLY A 45 2.36 8.36 -0.27
CA GLY A 45 2.54 9.80 -0.28
C GLY A 45 1.40 10.58 -0.94
N LYS A 46 1.58 11.88 -1.08
CA LYS A 46 0.61 12.78 -1.71
C LYS A 46 0.70 12.74 -3.22
N ASN A 47 -0.42 13.01 -3.89
CA ASN A 47 -0.49 13.17 -5.35
C ASN A 47 -0.02 11.92 -6.13
N ILE A 48 -0.33 10.72 -5.62
CA ILE A 48 0.02 9.45 -6.26
C ILE A 48 -1.10 8.99 -7.19
N TRP A 49 -0.75 8.30 -8.27
CA TRP A 49 -1.69 7.65 -9.15
C TRP A 49 -1.30 6.18 -9.36
N PHE A 50 -2.15 5.28 -8.90
CA PHE A 50 -2.11 3.86 -9.24
C PHE A 50 -3.06 3.60 -10.42
N ASP A 51 -2.49 3.24 -11.56
CA ASP A 51 -3.27 2.79 -12.72
C ASP A 51 -3.80 1.36 -12.50
N GLY A 52 -4.52 0.80 -13.47
CA GLY A 52 -5.12 -0.53 -13.36
C GLY A 52 -4.12 -1.64 -13.03
N TYR A 53 -4.53 -2.60 -12.19
CA TYR A 53 -3.76 -3.81 -11.84
C TYR A 53 -2.42 -3.59 -11.12
N SER A 54 -2.21 -2.41 -10.54
CA SER A 54 -1.09 -2.13 -9.66
C SER A 54 -1.27 -2.81 -8.30
N GLY A 55 -0.17 -3.28 -7.71
CA GLY A 55 -0.22 -3.87 -6.38
C GLY A 55 1.07 -3.74 -5.59
N THR A 56 0.94 -3.79 -4.27
CA THR A 56 2.06 -3.81 -3.34
C THR A 56 2.21 -5.21 -2.76
N ALA A 57 3.34 -5.86 -3.01
CA ALA A 57 3.68 -7.07 -2.27
C ALA A 57 4.02 -6.67 -0.83
N ASN A 58 3.33 -7.26 0.14
CA ASN A 58 3.53 -6.96 1.56
C ASN A 58 4.16 -8.11 2.34
N VAL A 59 4.38 -9.29 1.75
CA VAL A 59 4.93 -10.47 2.43
C VAL A 59 5.96 -11.16 1.53
N LEU A 60 7.08 -11.60 2.13
CA LEU A 60 8.09 -12.38 1.42
C LEU A 60 7.64 -13.84 1.25
N LEU A 61 8.04 -14.47 0.14
CA LEU A 61 7.75 -15.89 -0.11
C LEU A 61 8.26 -16.82 1.01
N ASN A 62 9.36 -16.45 1.66
CA ASN A 62 9.95 -17.18 2.78
C ASN A 62 9.39 -16.80 4.15
N ARG A 63 8.42 -15.88 4.22
CA ARG A 63 7.77 -15.37 5.44
C ARG A 63 8.70 -14.75 6.48
N LYS A 64 9.97 -14.48 6.13
CA LYS A 64 10.92 -13.78 7.01
C LYS A 64 10.52 -12.32 7.16
N ASN A 65 11.17 -11.63 8.10
CA ASN A 65 11.02 -10.20 8.24
C ASN A 65 11.47 -9.46 6.97
N ILE A 66 10.74 -8.40 6.67
CA ILE A 66 11.05 -7.51 5.57
C ILE A 66 12.20 -6.60 5.97
N HIS A 67 13.11 -6.37 5.03
CA HIS A 67 14.19 -5.43 5.22
C HIS A 67 13.91 -4.20 4.38
N HIS A 68 14.18 -3.01 4.93
CA HIS A 68 13.98 -1.75 4.24
C HIS A 68 15.27 -0.91 4.28
N GLN A 69 15.50 -0.08 3.26
CA GLN A 69 16.66 0.80 3.23
C GLN A 69 16.39 2.03 4.11
N LEU A 70 17.17 2.17 5.18
CA LEU A 70 17.14 3.32 6.08
C LEU A 70 18.53 3.98 6.04
N ASN A 71 18.59 5.23 5.58
CA ASN A 71 19.84 6.01 5.49
C ASN A 71 20.95 5.25 4.74
N GLY A 72 20.60 4.66 3.60
CA GLY A 72 21.53 3.90 2.75
C GLY A 72 21.85 2.49 3.23
N LYS A 73 21.42 2.07 4.43
CA LYS A 73 21.68 0.73 4.97
C LYS A 73 20.41 -0.12 4.95
N LEU A 74 20.56 -1.40 4.60
CA LEU A 74 19.48 -2.36 4.68
C LEU A 74 19.28 -2.77 6.15
N ALA A 75 18.08 -2.57 6.68
CA ALA A 75 17.74 -2.86 8.08
C ALA A 75 16.51 -3.76 8.17
N ASP A 76 16.53 -4.73 9.08
CA ASP A 76 15.34 -5.51 9.47
C ASP A 76 14.37 -4.58 10.23
N ILE A 77 13.11 -4.51 9.77
CA ILE A 77 12.08 -3.67 10.39
C ILE A 77 11.29 -4.39 11.50
N GLY A 78 11.62 -5.66 11.78
CA GLY A 78 10.98 -6.48 12.81
C GLY A 78 9.55 -6.94 12.46
N ARG A 79 9.16 -6.86 11.19
CA ARG A 79 7.82 -7.24 10.71
C ARG A 79 7.93 -8.07 9.44
N ASN A 80 7.06 -9.07 9.32
CA ASN A 80 6.93 -9.89 8.11
C ASN A 80 5.83 -9.39 7.15
N HIS A 81 5.14 -8.31 7.50
CA HIS A 81 4.17 -7.61 6.65
C HIS A 81 4.51 -6.11 6.54
N PHE A 82 4.85 -5.65 5.34
CA PHE A 82 5.18 -4.26 5.01
C PHE A 82 5.22 -4.08 3.50
N GLY A 83 4.37 -3.19 2.97
CA GLY A 83 4.25 -2.94 1.54
C GLY A 83 5.17 -1.81 1.06
N ALA A 84 4.64 -0.95 0.21
CA ALA A 84 5.36 0.19 -0.34
C ALA A 84 5.32 1.40 0.60
N VAL A 85 6.42 2.18 0.62
CA VAL A 85 6.56 3.47 1.31
C VAL A 85 7.24 4.47 0.38
#